data_AF-A0A975C6D1-F1
#
_entry.id   AF-A0A975C6D1-F1
#
_cell.length_a   1.000
_cell.length_b   1.000
_cell.length_c   1.000
_cell.angle_alpha   90.00
_cell.angle_beta   90.00
_cell.angle_gamma   90.00
#
_symmetry.space_group_name_H-M   'P 1'
#
loop_
_entity.id
_entity.type
_entity.pdbx_description
1 polymer ?
#
loop_
_entity_poly.entity_id
_entity_poly.type
_entity_poly.pdbx_seq_one_letter_code
_entity_poly.pdbx_strand_id
1 'polypeptide(L)'
;MIDRFIVHNHSKPLFGYAYALAHGSKEDVIQSLKRIIASYPQAEVQEIYKANLAFYQKDTKKLREIAQAMSSPDFTNYYSGLAAVLKKELPAAEELAKGIRTPWTYHSLQAAIAWKRKDTELFRQEADQAVRHAVGMQRYVIFHTMKRLEEGTV
;
A
#
# COMPACT_ATOMS: atom_id res chain seq x y z
N MET A 1 -17.37 -13.17 -5.47
CA MET A 1 -16.97 -13.23 -6.90
C MET A 1 -15.46 -12.99 -7.07
N ILE A 2 -14.88 -11.91 -6.51
CA ILE A 2 -13.43 -11.64 -6.62
C ILE A 2 -12.55 -12.50 -5.68
N ASP A 3 -12.95 -12.70 -4.42
CA ASP A 3 -12.17 -13.50 -3.46
C ASP A 3 -12.04 -14.96 -3.92
N ARG A 4 -13.15 -15.62 -4.29
CA ARG A 4 -13.12 -16.95 -4.91
C ARG A 4 -12.18 -16.99 -6.12
N PHE A 5 -12.21 -15.98 -7.00
CA PHE A 5 -11.31 -15.93 -8.15
C PHE A 5 -9.83 -15.88 -7.73
N ILE A 6 -9.51 -15.07 -6.72
CA ILE A 6 -8.15 -14.95 -6.16
C ILE A 6 -7.69 -16.28 -5.56
N VAL A 7 -8.54 -16.94 -4.76
CA VAL A 7 -8.26 -18.26 -4.18
C VAL A 7 -7.91 -19.28 -5.28
N HIS A 8 -8.60 -19.29 -6.41
CA HIS A 8 -8.33 -20.24 -7.49
C HIS A 8 -7.12 -19.87 -8.36
N ASN A 9 -6.70 -18.60 -8.36
CA ASN A 9 -5.66 -18.10 -9.26
C ASN A 9 -4.39 -17.61 -8.54
N HIS A 10 -4.27 -17.80 -7.22
CA HIS A 10 -3.15 -17.31 -6.40
C HIS A 10 -1.77 -17.86 -6.83
N SER A 11 -1.75 -18.90 -7.67
CA SER A 11 -0.52 -19.39 -8.30
C SER A 11 0.11 -18.33 -9.23
N LYS A 12 -0.65 -17.38 -9.78
CA LYS A 12 -0.11 -16.24 -10.56
C LYS A 12 0.38 -15.13 -9.62
N PRO A 13 1.53 -14.47 -9.86
CA PRO A 13 2.17 -13.65 -8.81
C PRO A 13 1.30 -12.49 -8.29
N LEU A 14 0.62 -11.74 -9.17
CA LEU A 14 -0.26 -10.63 -8.76
C LEU A 14 -1.43 -11.10 -7.88
N PHE A 15 -2.02 -12.25 -8.19
CA PHE A 15 -3.11 -12.82 -7.40
C PHE A 15 -2.59 -13.48 -6.12
N GLY A 16 -1.37 -14.02 -6.14
CA GLY A 16 -0.69 -14.51 -4.93
C GLY A 16 -0.49 -13.40 -3.89
N TYR A 17 -0.09 -12.20 -4.31
CA TYR A 17 0.00 -11.05 -3.41
C TYR A 17 -1.37 -10.65 -2.84
N ALA A 18 -2.40 -10.56 -3.68
CA ALA A 18 -3.75 -10.28 -3.21
C ALA A 18 -4.24 -11.34 -2.20
N TYR A 19 -3.99 -12.63 -2.48
CA TYR A 19 -4.30 -13.73 -1.57
C TYR A 19 -3.55 -13.58 -0.23
N ALA A 20 -2.24 -13.32 -0.28
CA ALA A 20 -1.42 -13.16 0.93
C ALA A 20 -1.87 -11.99 1.80
N LEU A 21 -2.31 -10.87 1.19
CA LEU A 21 -2.88 -9.75 1.95
C LEU A 21 -4.12 -10.17 2.74
N ALA A 22 -4.99 -10.98 2.13
CA ALA A 22 -6.27 -11.36 2.69
C ALA A 22 -6.19 -12.51 3.70
N HIS A 23 -5.31 -13.49 3.45
CA HIS A 23 -5.31 -14.78 4.13
C HIS A 23 -3.96 -15.17 4.73
N GLY A 24 -2.90 -14.41 4.42
CA GLY A 24 -1.53 -14.74 4.78
C GLY A 24 -0.97 -13.97 5.97
N SER A 25 0.17 -14.44 6.46
CA SER A 25 1.04 -13.73 7.40
C SER A 25 1.73 -12.53 6.73
N LYS A 26 2.41 -11.70 7.53
CA LYS A 26 3.26 -10.63 7.00
C LYS A 26 4.38 -11.19 6.11
N GLU A 27 4.94 -12.33 6.52
CA GLU A 27 5.98 -13.03 5.79
C GLU A 27 5.47 -13.51 4.42
N ASP A 28 4.24 -14.03 4.34
CA ASP A 28 3.62 -14.43 3.07
C ASP A 28 3.44 -13.26 2.11
N VAL A 29 3.07 -12.08 2.64
CA VAL A 29 2.98 -10.84 1.86
C VAL A 29 4.35 -10.45 1.31
N ILE A 30 5.39 -10.46 2.16
CA ILE A 30 6.77 -10.17 1.76
C ILE A 30 7.26 -11.12 0.66
N GLN A 31 7.01 -12.43 0.81
CA GLN A 31 7.41 -13.42 -0.20
C GLN A 31 6.64 -13.24 -1.51
N SER A 32 5.35 -12.92 -1.45
CA SER A 32 4.54 -12.66 -2.64
C SER A 32 5.01 -11.41 -3.39
N LEU A 33 5.40 -10.36 -2.67
CA LEU A 33 6.00 -9.15 -3.25
C LEU A 33 7.33 -9.46 -3.95
N LYS A 34 8.23 -10.22 -3.31
CA LYS A 34 9.49 -10.68 -3.92
C LYS A 34 9.24 -11.50 -5.19
N ARG A 35 8.23 -12.36 -5.18
CA ARG A 35 7.83 -13.16 -6.35
C ARG A 35 7.35 -12.29 -7.51
N ILE A 36 6.55 -11.26 -7.26
CA ILE A 36 6.14 -10.29 -8.28
C ILE A 36 7.36 -9.59 -8.87
N ILE A 37 8.25 -9.08 -8.01
CA ILE A 37 9.47 -8.39 -8.43
C ILE A 37 10.36 -9.29 -9.31
N ALA A 38 10.45 -10.58 -9.02
CA ALA A 38 11.19 -11.53 -9.85
C ALA A 38 10.51 -11.85 -11.19
N SER A 39 9.17 -11.74 -11.26
CA SER A 39 8.38 -12.19 -12.41
C SER A 39 8.13 -11.11 -13.46
N TYR A 40 8.19 -9.83 -13.08
CA TYR A 40 7.78 -8.72 -13.94
C TYR A 40 8.89 -7.67 -14.10
N PRO A 41 9.61 -7.63 -15.23
CA PRO A 41 10.74 -6.71 -15.41
C PRO A 41 10.33 -5.24 -15.66
N GLN A 42 9.04 -4.96 -15.90
CA GLN A 42 8.55 -3.63 -16.25
C GLN A 42 8.82 -2.62 -15.13
N ALA A 43 9.41 -1.46 -15.48
CA ALA A 43 9.86 -0.45 -14.51
C ALA A 43 8.73 0.02 -13.58
N GLU A 44 7.57 0.36 -14.12
CA GLU A 44 6.41 0.82 -13.35
C GLU A 44 5.95 -0.23 -12.31
N VAL A 45 5.96 -1.50 -12.70
CA VAL A 45 5.64 -2.62 -11.80
C VAL A 45 6.72 -2.74 -10.73
N GLN A 46 7.99 -2.68 -11.12
CA GLN A 46 9.13 -2.74 -10.20
C GLN A 46 9.07 -1.63 -9.14
N GLU A 47 8.80 -0.39 -9.54
CA GLU A 47 8.70 0.78 -8.66
C GLU A 47 7.65 0.57 -7.57
N ILE A 48 6.42 0.22 -7.98
CA ILE A 48 5.29 0.02 -7.07
C ILE A 48 5.56 -1.12 -6.10
N TYR A 49 5.93 -2.30 -6.60
CA TYR A 49 6.04 -3.48 -5.75
C TYR A 49 7.30 -3.48 -4.88
N LYS A 50 8.39 -2.82 -5.31
CA LYS A 50 9.55 -2.57 -4.42
C LYS A 50 9.21 -1.58 -3.31
N ALA A 51 8.42 -0.54 -3.60
CA ALA A 51 7.99 0.41 -2.57
C ALA A 51 7.07 -0.29 -1.54
N ASN A 52 6.12 -1.09 -2.00
CA ASN A 52 5.29 -1.92 -1.11
C ASN A 52 6.15 -2.87 -0.25
N LEU A 53 7.17 -3.51 -0.84
CA LEU A 53 8.09 -4.37 -0.09
C LEU A 53 8.84 -3.59 1.00
N ALA A 54 9.40 -2.43 0.66
CA ALA A 54 10.09 -1.57 1.63
C ALA A 54 9.15 -1.11 2.77
N PHE A 55 7.89 -0.81 2.46
CA PHE A 55 6.87 -0.48 3.45
C PHE A 55 6.64 -1.63 4.44
N TYR A 56 6.39 -2.85 3.96
CA TYR A 56 6.21 -4.04 4.82
C TYR A 56 7.48 -4.38 5.61
N GLN A 57 8.66 -4.11 5.06
CA GLN A 57 9.93 -4.28 5.77
C GLN A 57 10.24 -3.15 6.76
N LYS A 58 9.41 -2.08 6.79
CA LYS A 58 9.64 -0.85 7.56
C LYS A 58 10.98 -0.19 7.21
N ASP A 59 11.49 -0.43 6.00
CA ASP A 59 12.71 0.18 5.48
C ASP A 59 12.39 1.56 4.91
N THR A 60 12.30 2.54 5.81
CA THR A 60 11.96 3.92 5.45
C THR A 60 13.00 4.59 4.56
N LYS A 61 14.27 4.16 4.64
CA LYS A 61 15.34 4.68 3.77
C LYS A 61 15.08 4.18 2.35
N LYS A 62 14.91 2.87 2.18
CA LYS A 62 14.68 2.28 0.87
C LYS A 62 13.38 2.77 0.24
N LEU A 63 12.32 2.90 1.04
CA LEU A 63 11.03 3.44 0.58
C LEU A 63 11.17 4.85 0.01
N ARG A 64 11.95 5.72 0.68
CA ARG A 64 12.19 7.09 0.22
C ARG A 64 13.04 7.13 -1.05
N GLU A 65 14.09 6.32 -1.12
CA GLU A 65 14.94 6.20 -2.34
C GLU A 65 14.09 5.80 -3.55
N ILE A 66 13.22 4.79 -3.38
CA ILE A 66 12.34 4.35 -4.47
C ILE A 66 11.35 5.46 -4.84
N ALA A 67 10.69 6.08 -3.86
CA ALA A 67 9.71 7.14 -4.11
C ALA A 67 10.30 8.33 -4.91
N GLN A 68 11.53 8.73 -4.59
CA GLN A 68 12.23 9.83 -5.28
C GLN A 68 12.60 9.51 -6.74
N ALA A 69 12.71 8.23 -7.08
CA ALA A 69 13.02 7.78 -8.43
C ALA A 69 11.75 7.51 -9.27
N MET A 70 10.56 7.54 -8.67
CA MET A 70 9.31 7.29 -9.39
C MET A 70 9.00 8.42 -10.37
N SER A 71 8.44 8.03 -11.52
CA SER A 71 8.04 8.97 -12.58
C SER A 71 6.72 9.70 -12.27
N SER A 72 5.84 9.09 -11.48
CA SER A 72 4.52 9.63 -11.15
C SER A 72 4.57 10.52 -9.90
N PRO A 73 4.26 11.83 -9.99
CA PRO A 73 4.24 12.73 -8.83
C PRO A 73 3.29 12.27 -7.73
N ASP A 74 2.12 11.72 -8.11
CA ASP A 74 1.15 11.16 -7.16
C ASP A 74 1.76 10.00 -6.37
N PHE A 75 2.49 9.09 -7.03
CA PHE A 75 3.13 7.96 -6.34
C PHE A 75 4.38 8.39 -5.56
N THR A 76 5.16 9.35 -6.06
CA THR A 76 6.27 9.96 -5.31
C THR A 76 5.77 10.53 -3.98
N ASN A 77 4.70 11.32 -4.01
CA ASN A 77 4.10 11.91 -2.82
C ASN A 77 3.51 10.84 -1.89
N TYR A 78 2.79 9.87 -2.45
CA TYR A 78 2.18 8.78 -1.69
C TYR A 78 3.22 7.97 -0.90
N TYR A 79 4.25 7.42 -1.56
CA TYR A 79 5.24 6.58 -0.91
C TYR A 79 6.21 7.38 -0.02
N SER A 80 6.51 8.63 -0.37
CA SER A 80 7.24 9.53 0.54
C SER A 80 6.42 9.81 1.81
N GLY A 81 5.10 9.96 1.67
CA GLY A 81 4.16 10.15 2.77
C GLY A 81 4.12 8.92 3.68
N LEU A 82 4.06 7.71 3.10
CA LEU A 82 4.13 6.47 3.88
C LEU A 82 5.46 6.34 4.65
N ALA A 83 6.58 6.75 4.05
CA ALA A 83 7.86 6.80 4.77
C ALA A 83 7.83 7.77 5.96
N ALA A 84 7.24 8.95 5.78
CA ALA A 84 7.05 9.93 6.86
C ALA A 84 6.12 9.39 7.97
N VAL A 85 5.02 8.72 7.61
CA VAL A 85 4.13 8.03 8.57
C VAL A 85 4.89 6.99 9.39
N LEU A 86 5.72 6.15 8.76
CA LEU A 86 6.52 5.15 9.47
C LEU A 86 7.47 5.82 10.49
N LYS A 87 8.06 6.95 10.13
CA LYS A 87 8.94 7.78 10.98
C LYS A 87 8.21 8.65 12.02
N LYS A 88 6.87 8.67 12.04
CA LYS A 88 6.05 9.59 12.88
C LYS A 88 6.21 11.08 12.52
N GLU A 89 6.65 11.38 11.30
CA GLU A 89 6.78 12.73 10.75
C GLU A 89 5.44 13.18 10.15
N LEU A 90 4.37 13.22 10.96
CA LEU A 90 3.00 13.40 10.46
C LEU A 90 2.75 14.71 9.71
N PRO A 91 3.28 15.88 10.14
CA PRO A 91 3.12 17.12 9.38
C PRO A 91 3.71 17.03 7.97
N ALA A 92 4.83 16.30 7.80
CA ALA A 92 5.43 16.09 6.48
C ALA A 92 4.55 15.16 5.62
N ALA A 93 3.95 14.13 6.23
CA ALA A 93 3.02 13.25 5.52
C ALA A 93 1.76 14.00 5.04
N GLU A 94 1.23 14.90 5.87
CA GLU A 94 0.08 15.75 5.52
C GLU A 94 0.41 16.72 4.38
N GLU A 95 1.60 17.33 4.40
CA GLU A 95 2.03 18.21 3.32
C GLU A 95 2.15 17.45 1.99
N LEU A 96 2.74 16.26 2.01
CA LEU A 96 2.84 15.41 0.82
C LEU A 96 1.46 14.99 0.29
N ALA A 97 0.48 14.76 1.18
CA ALA A 97 -0.86 14.40 0.78
C ALA A 97 -1.56 15.49 -0.06
N LYS A 98 -1.23 16.77 0.15
CA LYS A 98 -1.80 17.89 -0.65
C LYS A 98 -1.42 17.82 -2.13
N GLY A 99 -0.32 17.14 -2.45
CA GLY A 99 0.16 16.95 -3.81
C GLY A 99 -0.40 15.71 -4.51
N ILE A 100 -1.30 14.95 -3.88
CA ILE A 100 -1.87 13.72 -4.45
C ILE A 100 -3.23 14.03 -5.07
N ARG A 101 -3.38 13.76 -6.38
CA ARG A 101 -4.63 14.00 -7.11
C ARG A 101 -5.52 12.77 -7.22
N THR A 102 -4.91 11.60 -7.23
CA THR A 102 -5.61 10.32 -7.35
C THR A 102 -6.38 10.04 -6.04
N PRO A 103 -7.73 9.91 -6.06
CA PRO A 103 -8.50 9.89 -4.81
C PRO A 103 -8.17 8.72 -3.89
N TRP A 104 -8.01 7.50 -4.43
CA TRP A 104 -7.72 6.34 -3.59
C TRP A 104 -6.34 6.43 -2.91
N THR A 105 -5.32 7.02 -3.55
CA THR A 105 -3.99 7.19 -2.93
C THR A 105 -4.04 8.27 -1.85
N TYR A 106 -4.75 9.37 -2.10
CA TYR A 106 -4.96 10.43 -1.12
C TYR A 106 -5.58 9.86 0.16
N HIS A 107 -6.74 9.21 0.02
CA HIS A 107 -7.45 8.62 1.15
C HIS A 107 -6.66 7.48 1.82
N SER A 108 -5.89 6.70 1.06
CA SER A 108 -5.00 5.67 1.63
C SER A 108 -3.90 6.28 2.52
N LEU A 109 -3.32 7.41 2.11
CA LEU A 109 -2.31 8.10 2.92
C LEU A 109 -2.94 8.76 4.15
N GLN A 110 -4.11 9.39 4.01
CA GLN A 110 -4.85 9.95 5.15
C GLN A 110 -5.20 8.87 6.18
N ALA A 111 -5.65 7.68 5.74
CA ALA A 111 -5.87 6.54 6.60
C ALA A 111 -4.57 6.15 7.34
N ALA A 112 -3.44 6.04 6.63
CA ALA A 112 -2.16 5.71 7.26
C ALA A 112 -1.71 6.77 8.31
N ILE A 113 -1.96 8.06 8.05
CA ILE A 113 -1.72 9.15 9.01
C ILE A 113 -2.61 9.00 10.25
N ALA A 114 -3.92 8.81 10.07
CA ALA A 114 -4.89 8.63 11.15
C ALA A 114 -4.57 7.38 12.00
N TRP A 115 -4.24 6.27 11.36
CA TRP A 115 -3.76 5.05 12.02
C TRP A 115 -2.57 5.34 12.93
N LYS A 116 -1.58 6.10 12.43
CA LYS A 116 -0.40 6.45 13.21
C LYS A 116 -0.71 7.37 14.39
N ARG A 117 -1.74 8.21 14.27
CA ARG A 117 -2.30 9.05 15.35
C ARG A 117 -3.14 8.28 16.36
N LYS A 118 -3.46 7.01 16.06
CA LYS A 118 -4.46 6.21 16.79
C LYS A 118 -5.87 6.82 16.74
N ASP A 119 -6.14 7.64 15.71
CA ASP A 119 -7.48 8.16 15.44
C ASP A 119 -8.27 7.11 14.66
N THR A 120 -8.98 6.27 15.40
CA THR A 120 -9.68 5.09 14.84
C THR A 120 -10.87 5.50 13.98
N GLU A 121 -11.56 6.59 14.34
CA GLU A 121 -12.72 7.06 13.59
C GLU A 121 -12.29 7.62 12.24
N LEU A 122 -11.31 8.54 12.24
CA LEU A 122 -10.78 9.10 11.00
C LEU A 122 -10.14 8.01 10.12
N PHE A 123 -9.43 7.05 10.73
CA PHE A 123 -8.87 5.92 10.01
C PHE A 123 -9.93 5.16 9.22
N ARG A 124 -11.06 4.81 9.85
CA ARG A 124 -12.15 4.06 9.19
C ARG A 124 -12.80 4.86 8.08
N GLN A 125 -13.05 6.14 8.31
CA GLN A 125 -13.61 7.04 7.30
C GLN A 125 -12.72 7.10 6.06
N GLU A 126 -11.43 7.35 6.24
CA GLU A 126 -10.46 7.46 5.15
C GLU A 126 -10.19 6.11 4.45
N ALA A 127 -10.12 5.01 5.21
CA ALA A 127 -10.00 3.66 4.66
C ALA A 127 -11.19 3.31 3.76
N ASP A 128 -12.41 3.64 4.19
CA ASP A 128 -13.63 3.46 3.41
C ASP A 128 -13.58 4.26 2.11
N GLN A 129 -13.15 5.53 2.15
CA GLN A 129 -13.02 6.35 0.95
C GLN A 129 -11.97 5.79 -0.01
N ALA A 130 -10.83 5.34 0.51
CA ALA A 130 -9.79 4.69 -0.29
C ALA A 130 -10.34 3.46 -1.05
N VAL A 131 -11.13 2.62 -0.37
CA VAL A 131 -11.76 1.44 -0.97
C VAL A 131 -12.84 1.82 -1.99
N ARG A 132 -13.66 2.84 -1.70
CA ARG A 132 -14.73 3.30 -2.61
C ARG A 132 -14.19 3.84 -3.92
N HIS A 133 -13.07 4.56 -3.87
CA HIS A 133 -12.44 5.15 -5.06
C HIS A 133 -11.54 4.20 -5.85
N ALA A 134 -11.24 3.02 -5.31
CA ALA A 134 -10.47 2.00 -5.99
C ALA A 134 -11.39 1.08 -6.81
N VAL A 135 -10.85 0.53 -7.91
CA VAL A 135 -11.59 -0.35 -8.83
C VAL A 135 -10.90 -1.70 -9.02
N GLY A 136 -11.67 -2.70 -9.43
CA GLY A 136 -11.15 -4.03 -9.78
C GLY A 136 -10.27 -4.68 -8.71
N MET A 137 -9.14 -5.23 -9.12
CA MET A 137 -8.16 -5.88 -8.22
C MET A 137 -7.59 -4.89 -7.19
N GLN A 138 -7.40 -3.63 -7.58
CA GLN A 138 -6.82 -2.63 -6.70
C GLN A 138 -7.72 -2.35 -5.49
N ARG A 139 -9.04 -2.35 -5.69
CA ARG A 139 -10.01 -2.25 -4.58
C ARG A 139 -9.82 -3.35 -3.55
N TYR A 140 -9.61 -4.58 -4.01
CA TYR A 140 -9.37 -5.72 -3.14
C TYR A 140 -8.06 -5.56 -2.36
N VAL A 141 -6.97 -5.18 -3.04
CA VAL A 141 -5.67 -4.93 -2.42
C VAL A 141 -5.75 -3.84 -1.36
N ILE A 142 -6.41 -2.72 -1.64
CA ILE A 142 -6.56 -1.60 -0.70
C ILE A 142 -7.40 -2.02 0.51
N PHE A 143 -8.54 -2.67 0.29
CA PHE A 143 -9.40 -3.16 1.37
C PHE A 143 -8.61 -4.03 2.37
N HIS A 144 -7.87 -5.02 1.87
CA HIS A 144 -7.09 -5.88 2.74
C HIS A 144 -5.87 -5.18 3.33
N THR A 145 -5.26 -4.23 2.63
CA THR A 145 -4.18 -3.41 3.20
C THR A 145 -4.66 -2.57 4.39
N MET A 146 -5.84 -1.94 4.28
CA MET A 146 -6.44 -1.19 5.39
C MET A 146 -6.76 -2.10 6.57
N LYS A 147 -7.35 -3.27 6.31
CA LYS A 147 -7.61 -4.26 7.37
C LYS A 147 -6.33 -4.65 8.12
N ARG A 148 -5.23 -4.88 7.40
CA ARG A 148 -3.92 -5.19 8.02
C ARG A 148 -3.34 -4.04 8.83
N LEU A 149 -3.54 -2.80 8.40
CA LEU A 149 -3.18 -1.63 9.20
C LEU A 149 -3.97 -1.61 10.52
N GLU A 150 -5.29 -1.77 10.47
CA GLU A 150 -6.15 -1.80 11.66
C GLU A 150 -5.73 -2.91 12.64
N GLU A 151 -5.40 -4.09 12.12
CA GLU A 151 -4.94 -5.25 12.90
C GLU A 151 -3.48 -5.17 13.35
N GLY A 152 -2.70 -4.19 12.85
CA GLY A 152 -1.28 -4.05 13.16
C GLY A 152 -0.38 -5.12 12.53
N THR A 153 -0.81 -5.75 11.44
CA THR A 153 -0.11 -6.85 10.74
C THR A 153 0.74 -6.39 9.55
N VAL A 154 1.12 -5.11 9.55
CA VAL A 154 2.07 -4.45 8.63
C VAL A 154 3.46 -4.21 9.25
#